data_AF-A0A8J5ESA5-F1
#
_entry.id   AF-A0A8J5ESA5-F1
#
_cell.length_a   1.000
_cell.length_b   1.000
_cell.length_c   1.000
_cell.angle_alpha   90.00
_cell.angle_beta   90.00
_cell.angle_gamma   90.00
#
_symmetry.space_group_name_H-M   'P 1'
#
loop_
_entity.id
_entity.type
_entity.pdbx_description
1 polymer ?
#
loop_
_entity_poly.entity_id
_entity_poly.type
_entity_poly.pdbx_seq_one_letter_code
_entity_poly.pdbx_strand_id
1 'polypeptide(L)'
;MEEEYIQTMCMQLLKFKPDLVITEKGLSDLACHYLSKAGVSAIRRLRKTDNNRIAKACGLLLSIDQRSCKSLMLELEQACLNSKNLWPYEAAAVAFEAILGTLAQNCGVNVIRTVTALQGKHANVGNEWVGIDGNAGEIVNMKEQKIWDSYNVKAQTFKTAIEVACVLLRIDDIVSGIKKKQAPGSGPSPSKAKIEEEGEADNDPLIPE
;
A
#
# COMPACT_ATOMS: atom_id res chain seq x y z
N MET A 1 -3.09 -7.44 41.22
CA MET A 1 -3.18 -6.48 40.10
C MET A 1 -2.11 -6.72 39.03
N GLU A 2 -0.80 -6.61 39.31
CA GLU A 2 0.22 -6.77 38.23
C GLU A 2 0.44 -8.25 37.81
N GLU A 3 0.38 -9.18 38.77
CA GLU A 3 0.55 -10.62 38.49
C GLU A 3 -0.57 -11.21 37.62
N GLU A 4 -1.82 -10.82 37.88
CA GLU A 4 -3.01 -11.26 37.12
C GLU A 4 -2.98 -10.75 35.68
N TYR A 5 -2.43 -9.55 35.47
CA TYR A 5 -2.25 -8.97 34.14
C TYR A 5 -1.23 -9.78 33.31
N ILE A 6 -0.09 -10.13 33.92
CA ILE A 6 0.94 -10.96 33.28
C ILE A 6 0.41 -12.38 32.97
N GLN A 7 -0.36 -12.96 33.89
CA GLN A 7 -1.00 -14.26 33.68
C GLN A 7 -1.98 -14.22 32.50
N THR A 8 -2.83 -13.20 32.42
CA THR A 8 -3.82 -13.05 31.33
C THR A 8 -3.13 -12.95 29.96
N MET A 9 -2.06 -12.17 29.85
CA MET A 9 -1.26 -12.08 28.62
C MET A 9 -0.60 -13.41 28.25
N CYS A 10 -0.03 -14.12 29.23
CA CYS A 10 0.57 -15.43 28.99
C CYS A 10 -0.47 -16.47 28.56
N MET A 11 -1.67 -16.46 29.14
CA MET A 11 -2.76 -17.34 28.71
C MET A 11 -3.20 -17.09 27.27
N GLN A 12 -3.24 -15.83 26.84
CA GLN A 12 -3.53 -15.50 25.44
C GLN A 12 -2.46 -16.05 24.50
N LEU A 13 -1.17 -15.99 24.87
CA LEU A 13 -0.08 -16.60 24.09
C LEU A 13 -0.18 -18.13 24.05
N LEU A 14 -0.50 -18.76 25.17
CA LEU A 14 -0.60 -20.22 25.27
C LEU A 14 -1.73 -20.82 24.44
N LYS A 15 -2.81 -20.06 24.20
CA LYS A 15 -3.90 -20.49 23.30
C LYS A 15 -3.40 -20.83 21.90
N PHE A 16 -2.35 -20.17 21.43
CA PHE A 16 -1.75 -20.40 20.11
C PHE A 16 -0.78 -21.58 20.06
N LYS A 17 -0.46 -22.20 21.21
CA LYS A 17 0.52 -23.29 21.36
C LYS A 17 1.86 -23.04 20.63
N PRO A 18 2.56 -21.93 20.91
CA PRO A 18 3.87 -21.69 20.33
C PRO A 18 4.94 -22.59 20.97
N ASP A 19 5.87 -23.11 20.18
CA ASP A 19 7.07 -23.81 20.68
C ASP A 19 8.18 -22.82 21.11
N LEU A 20 8.22 -21.64 20.47
CA LEU A 20 9.25 -20.61 20.67
C LEU A 20 8.65 -19.20 20.67
N VAL A 21 8.96 -18.40 21.69
CA VAL A 21 8.58 -16.98 21.81
C VAL A 21 9.85 -16.12 21.81
N ILE A 22 9.87 -15.09 20.97
CA ILE A 22 11.01 -14.18 20.83
C ILE A 22 10.55 -12.76 21.16
N THR A 23 11.27 -12.06 22.04
CA THR A 23 10.97 -10.68 22.40
C THR A 23 12.19 -9.76 22.24
N GLU A 24 11.95 -8.60 21.65
CA GLU A 24 12.96 -7.52 21.58
C GLU A 24 13.21 -6.93 22.97
N LYS A 25 12.13 -6.76 23.74
CA LYS A 25 12.19 -6.32 25.13
C LYS A 25 12.49 -7.49 26.07
N GLY A 26 12.80 -7.17 27.32
CA GLY A 26 12.87 -8.17 28.38
C GLY A 26 11.50 -8.75 28.69
N LEU A 27 11.44 -10.03 29.01
CA LEU A 27 10.28 -10.66 29.64
C LEU A 27 10.45 -10.63 31.15
N SER A 28 9.37 -10.36 31.87
CA SER A 28 9.29 -10.48 33.32
C SER A 28 9.52 -11.93 33.77
N ASP A 29 10.12 -12.13 34.95
CA ASP A 29 10.46 -13.46 35.45
C ASP A 29 9.22 -14.31 35.74
N LEU A 30 8.10 -13.71 36.17
CA LEU A 30 6.82 -14.42 36.29
C LEU A 30 6.34 -14.96 34.93
N ALA A 31 6.42 -14.15 33.87
CA ALA A 31 6.01 -14.59 32.53
C ALA A 31 6.86 -15.77 32.04
N CYS A 32 8.17 -15.73 32.32
CA CYS A 32 9.08 -16.81 31.96
C CYS A 32 8.76 -18.11 32.71
N HIS A 33 8.40 -18.01 33.99
CA HIS A 33 7.95 -19.17 34.77
C HIS A 33 6.68 -19.80 34.19
N TYR A 34 5.69 -19.00 33.80
CA TYR A 34 4.45 -19.51 33.18
C TYR A 34 4.69 -20.13 31.79
N LEU A 35 5.52 -19.50 30.95
CA LEU A 35 5.87 -20.03 29.63
C LEU A 35 6.67 -21.34 29.74
N SER A 36 7.63 -21.42 30.66
CA SER A 36 8.42 -22.62 30.91
C SER A 36 7.58 -23.78 31.45
N LYS A 37 6.62 -23.50 32.35
CA LYS A 37 5.67 -24.51 32.85
C LYS A 37 4.81 -25.11 31.73
N ALA A 38 4.56 -24.33 30.68
CA ALA A 38 3.83 -24.78 29.49
C ALA A 38 4.74 -25.39 28.41
N GLY A 39 6.05 -25.51 28.65
CA GLY A 39 7.01 -26.08 27.70
C GLY A 39 7.44 -25.15 26.57
N VAL A 40 7.11 -23.85 26.66
CA VAL A 40 7.44 -22.85 25.64
C VAL A 40 8.79 -22.22 25.93
N SER A 41 9.71 -22.27 24.97
CA SER A 41 11.01 -21.61 25.10
C SER A 41 10.89 -20.12 24.80
N ALA A 42 11.46 -19.25 25.64
CA ALA A 42 11.39 -17.80 25.46
C ALA A 42 12.79 -17.18 25.35
N ILE A 43 13.08 -16.51 24.22
CA ILE A 43 14.32 -15.77 24.01
C ILE A 43 14.09 -14.30 24.28
N ARG A 44 14.86 -13.76 25.24
CA ARG A 44 14.75 -12.37 25.73
C ARG A 44 15.86 -11.50 25.15
N ARG A 45 15.59 -10.19 25.02
CA ARG A 45 16.59 -9.16 24.65
C ARG A 45 17.26 -9.37 23.29
N LEU A 46 16.46 -9.67 22.26
CA LEU A 46 16.99 -9.69 20.91
C LEU A 46 17.19 -8.27 20.36
N ARG A 47 18.27 -8.06 19.58
CA ARG A 47 18.45 -6.81 18.85
C ARG A 47 17.41 -6.70 17.75
N LYS A 48 16.93 -5.48 17.48
CA LYS A 48 15.99 -5.17 16.39
C LYS A 48 16.44 -5.71 15.03
N THR A 49 17.74 -5.63 14.75
CA THR A 49 18.34 -6.14 13.52
C THR A 49 18.18 -7.65 13.37
N ASP A 50 18.32 -8.39 14.46
CA ASP A 50 18.23 -9.85 14.47
C ASP A 50 16.77 -10.30 14.46
N ASN A 51 15.89 -9.59 15.16
CA ASN A 51 14.45 -9.84 15.11
C ASN A 51 13.91 -9.67 13.68
N ASN A 52 14.35 -8.63 12.95
CA ASN A 52 14.00 -8.44 11.55
C ASN A 52 14.55 -9.54 10.62
N ARG A 53 15.72 -10.11 10.94
CA ARG A 53 16.29 -11.24 10.17
C ARG A 53 15.53 -12.53 10.44
N ILE A 54 15.17 -12.80 11.69
CA ILE A 54 14.41 -13.98 12.10
C ILE A 54 12.98 -13.92 11.55
N ALA A 55 12.33 -12.75 11.59
CA ALA A 55 11.00 -12.56 10.98
C ALA A 55 11.00 -12.87 9.47
N LYS A 56 12.07 -12.48 8.76
CA LYS A 56 12.26 -12.82 7.33
C LYS A 56 12.51 -14.31 7.12
N ALA A 57 13.27 -14.96 8.00
CA ALA A 57 13.61 -16.37 7.89
C ALA A 57 12.44 -17.31 8.23
N CYS A 58 11.65 -16.97 9.25
CA CYS A 58 10.49 -17.78 9.67
C CYS A 58 9.22 -17.52 8.85
N GLY A 59 9.23 -16.54 7.92
CA GLY A 59 8.05 -16.14 7.14
C GLY A 59 6.89 -15.62 8.01
N LEU A 60 7.14 -15.38 9.31
CA LEU A 60 6.13 -15.03 10.29
C LEU A 60 6.19 -13.52 10.54
N LEU A 61 5.11 -12.82 10.20
CA LEU A 61 4.91 -11.39 10.50
C LEU A 61 4.89 -11.21 12.02
N LEU A 62 6.00 -10.77 12.60
CA LEU A 62 6.10 -10.44 14.02
C LEU A 62 5.84 -8.94 14.22
N SER A 63 4.58 -8.61 14.49
CA SER A 63 4.24 -7.52 15.39
C SER A 63 3.26 -8.04 16.44
N ILE A 64 3.75 -8.21 17.66
CA ILE A 64 2.88 -8.07 18.83
C ILE A 64 2.70 -6.57 19.01
N ASP A 65 1.96 -5.97 18.09
CA ASP A 65 1.24 -4.75 18.37
C ASP A 65 -0.23 -5.14 18.33
N GLN A 66 -0.86 -5.02 19.49
CA GLN A 66 -2.26 -5.35 19.68
C GLN A 66 -3.09 -4.25 19.00
N ARG A 67 -3.11 -4.23 17.65
CA ARG A 67 -4.14 -3.51 16.88
C ARG A 67 -4.29 -3.78 15.38
N SER A 68 -3.34 -4.31 14.62
CA SER A 68 -3.43 -4.06 13.15
C SER A 68 -3.51 -5.22 12.16
N CYS A 69 -3.21 -6.48 12.45
CA CYS A 69 -2.88 -7.37 11.31
C CYS A 69 -3.76 -8.60 11.10
N LYS A 70 -4.98 -8.66 11.65
CA LYS A 70 -5.93 -9.72 11.28
C LYS A 70 -7.38 -9.29 11.04
N SER A 71 -7.78 -8.07 11.40
CA SER A 71 -9.13 -7.56 11.07
C SER A 71 -9.22 -6.98 9.66
N LEU A 72 -8.15 -6.32 9.18
CA LEU A 72 -8.16 -5.58 7.91
C LEU A 72 -8.42 -6.41 6.65
N MET A 73 -8.13 -7.72 6.66
CA MET A 73 -8.33 -8.57 5.48
C MET A 73 -9.75 -9.17 5.39
N LEU A 74 -10.51 -9.16 6.50
CA LEU A 74 -11.88 -9.69 6.58
C LEU A 74 -12.94 -8.58 6.69
N GLU A 75 -12.56 -7.37 7.12
CA GLU A 75 -13.45 -6.20 7.15
C GLU A 75 -13.70 -5.60 5.74
N LEU A 76 -12.79 -5.80 4.79
CA LEU A 76 -12.93 -5.27 3.42
C LEU A 76 -14.06 -5.94 2.62
N GLU A 77 -14.34 -7.22 2.87
CA GLU A 77 -15.41 -7.93 2.17
C GLU A 77 -16.81 -7.59 2.74
N GLN A 78 -16.88 -7.18 4.01
CA GLN A 78 -18.15 -6.87 4.70
C GLN A 78 -18.50 -5.38 4.74
N ALA A 79 -17.55 -4.47 4.47
CA ALA A 79 -17.81 -3.02 4.42
C ALA A 79 -18.50 -2.56 3.13
N CYS A 80 -18.57 -3.40 2.10
CA CYS A 80 -19.08 -3.05 0.78
C CYS A 80 -20.62 -2.91 0.71
N LEU A 81 -21.35 -3.25 1.78
CA LEU A 81 -22.83 -3.16 1.79
C LEU A 81 -23.40 -1.84 2.33
N ASN A 82 -22.58 -0.88 2.75
CA ASN A 82 -23.05 0.39 3.34
C ASN A 82 -22.62 1.61 2.48
N SER A 83 -23.62 2.22 1.85
CA SER A 83 -23.63 3.04 0.62
C SER A 83 -22.73 4.28 0.52
N LYS A 84 -21.84 4.60 1.47
CA LYS A 84 -21.01 5.82 1.44
C LYS A 84 -19.53 5.58 1.13
N ASN A 85 -19.01 4.38 1.40
CA ASN A 85 -17.59 4.08 1.18
C ASN A 85 -17.32 3.44 -0.19
N LEU A 86 -18.30 3.33 -1.09
CA LEU A 86 -18.16 2.66 -2.38
C LEU A 86 -17.38 3.50 -3.42
N TRP A 87 -17.55 4.82 -3.40
CA TRP A 87 -17.03 5.73 -4.43
C TRP A 87 -15.50 5.72 -4.56
N PRO A 88 -14.72 5.61 -3.46
CA PRO A 88 -13.26 5.46 -3.58
C PRO A 88 -12.83 4.18 -4.28
N TYR A 89 -13.56 3.07 -4.07
CA TYR A 89 -13.25 1.80 -4.74
C TYR A 89 -13.62 1.83 -6.22
N GLU A 90 -14.75 2.46 -6.56
CA GLU A 90 -15.16 2.70 -7.94
C GLU A 90 -14.14 3.60 -8.66
N ALA A 91 -13.72 4.70 -8.03
CA ALA A 91 -12.69 5.59 -8.58
C ALA A 91 -11.35 4.87 -8.77
N ALA A 92 -10.95 4.01 -7.82
CA ALA A 92 -9.75 3.20 -7.95
C ALA A 92 -9.85 2.18 -9.10
N ALA A 93 -11.02 1.56 -9.29
CA ALA A 93 -11.27 0.65 -10.41
C ALA A 93 -11.13 1.36 -11.75
N VAL A 94 -11.75 2.55 -11.90
CA VAL A 94 -11.62 3.39 -13.10
C VAL A 94 -10.16 3.82 -13.32
N ALA A 95 -9.42 4.14 -12.25
CA ALA A 95 -8.00 4.50 -12.36
C ALA A 95 -7.15 3.35 -12.92
N PHE A 96 -7.46 2.09 -12.59
CA PHE A 96 -6.75 0.94 -13.18
C PHE A 96 -7.04 0.78 -14.69
N GLU A 97 -8.17 1.27 -15.19
CA GLU A 97 -8.46 1.28 -16.63
C GLU A 97 -7.54 2.21 -17.42
N ALA A 98 -6.91 3.20 -16.76
CA ALA A 98 -5.92 4.05 -17.40
C ALA A 98 -4.76 3.23 -17.99
N ILE A 99 -4.33 2.15 -17.31
CA ILE A 99 -3.28 1.26 -17.79
C ILE A 99 -3.70 0.59 -19.11
N LEU A 100 -4.96 0.15 -19.19
CA LEU A 100 -5.52 -0.47 -20.39
C LEU A 100 -5.65 0.56 -21.52
N GLY A 101 -6.06 1.78 -21.18
CA GLY A 101 -6.14 2.90 -22.10
C GLY A 101 -4.79 3.22 -22.72
N THR A 102 -3.74 3.33 -21.89
CA THR A 102 -2.37 3.57 -22.35
C THR A 102 -1.85 2.43 -23.22
N LEU A 103 -2.11 1.17 -22.86
CA LEU A 103 -1.72 0.02 -23.69
C LEU A 103 -2.41 0.06 -25.06
N ALA A 104 -3.73 0.25 -25.09
CA ALA A 104 -4.49 0.34 -26.33
C ALA A 104 -4.04 1.51 -27.22
N GLN A 105 -3.76 2.66 -26.59
CA GLN A 105 -3.24 3.84 -27.28
C GLN A 105 -1.87 3.57 -27.91
N ASN A 106 -0.97 2.92 -27.18
CA ASN A 106 0.37 2.56 -27.67
C ASN A 106 0.31 1.54 -28.81
N CYS A 107 -0.70 0.66 -28.82
CA CYS A 107 -0.95 -0.28 -29.91
C CYS A 107 -1.56 0.38 -31.16
N GLY A 108 -1.98 1.65 -31.09
CA GLY A 108 -2.63 2.36 -32.19
C GLY A 108 -4.08 1.91 -32.46
N VAL A 109 -4.69 1.14 -31.56
CA VAL A 109 -6.10 0.72 -31.68
C VAL A 109 -7.04 1.76 -31.07
N ASN A 110 -8.31 1.71 -31.46
CA ASN A 110 -9.32 2.58 -30.85
C ASN A 110 -9.51 2.21 -29.37
N VAL A 111 -9.05 3.09 -28.48
CA VAL A 111 -9.04 2.88 -27.03
C VAL A 111 -10.42 2.55 -26.49
N ILE A 112 -11.43 3.37 -26.84
CA ILE A 112 -12.80 3.24 -26.31
C ILE A 112 -13.38 1.88 -26.71
N ARG A 113 -13.32 1.53 -28.01
CA ARG A 113 -13.88 0.26 -28.51
C ARG A 113 -13.21 -0.95 -27.88
N THR A 114 -11.89 -0.93 -27.75
CA THR A 114 -11.11 -2.07 -27.26
C THR A 114 -11.31 -2.27 -25.76
N VAL A 115 -11.32 -1.19 -24.97
CA VAL A 115 -11.55 -1.26 -23.52
C VAL A 115 -12.99 -1.69 -23.20
N THR A 116 -14.00 -1.14 -23.89
CA THR A 116 -15.40 -1.57 -23.70
C THR A 116 -15.62 -3.03 -24.11
N ALA A 117 -15.00 -3.47 -25.21
CA ALA A 117 -15.06 -4.88 -25.62
C ALA A 117 -14.36 -5.80 -24.61
N LEU A 118 -13.27 -5.35 -24.00
CA LEU A 118 -12.55 -6.09 -22.96
C LEU A 118 -13.37 -6.19 -21.66
N GLN A 119 -14.02 -5.11 -21.24
CA GLN A 119 -14.94 -5.10 -20.09
C GLN A 119 -16.12 -6.07 -20.32
N GLY A 120 -16.73 -6.03 -21.51
CA GLY A 120 -17.83 -6.94 -21.86
C GLY A 120 -17.42 -8.42 -21.84
N LYS A 121 -16.17 -8.73 -22.16
CA LYS A 121 -15.64 -10.10 -22.05
C LYS A 121 -15.39 -10.51 -20.60
N HIS A 122 -14.90 -9.61 -19.75
CA HIS A 122 -14.67 -9.85 -18.32
C HIS A 122 -15.95 -9.92 -17.48
N ALA A 123 -17.07 -9.36 -17.96
CA ALA A 123 -18.37 -9.52 -17.31
C ALA A 123 -18.85 -10.99 -17.27
N ASN A 124 -18.31 -11.85 -18.15
CA ASN A 124 -18.62 -13.27 -18.17
C ASN A 124 -17.67 -14.06 -17.25
N VAL A 125 -18.24 -14.94 -16.44
CA VAL A 125 -17.48 -15.81 -15.51
C VAL A 125 -16.59 -16.77 -16.31
N GLY A 126 -15.29 -16.82 -15.99
CA GLY A 126 -14.29 -17.69 -16.64
C GLY A 126 -13.28 -16.99 -17.55
N ASN A 127 -13.41 -15.67 -17.74
CA ASN A 127 -12.55 -14.87 -18.63
C ASN A 127 -11.50 -14.02 -17.87
N GLU A 128 -10.93 -14.54 -16.79
CA GLU A 128 -9.98 -13.81 -15.91
C GLU A 128 -8.65 -13.44 -16.59
N TRP A 129 -8.29 -14.18 -17.64
CA TRP A 129 -6.99 -14.08 -18.32
C TRP A 129 -7.05 -13.33 -19.65
N VAL A 130 -8.18 -12.69 -19.94
CA VAL A 130 -8.35 -11.96 -21.19
C VAL A 130 -7.61 -10.63 -21.10
N GLY A 131 -6.83 -10.30 -22.12
CA GLY A 131 -6.12 -9.02 -22.19
C GLY A 131 -5.98 -8.53 -23.62
N ILE A 132 -5.21 -7.45 -23.81
CA ILE A 132 -4.93 -6.85 -25.11
C ILE A 132 -3.52 -7.26 -25.54
N ASP A 133 -3.38 -7.78 -26.76
CA ASP A 133 -2.06 -8.04 -27.35
C ASP A 133 -1.39 -6.75 -27.81
N GLY A 134 -0.09 -6.60 -27.52
CA GLY A 134 0.71 -5.42 -27.84
C GLY A 134 1.05 -5.28 -29.33
N ASN A 135 1.02 -6.38 -30.09
CA ASN A 135 1.41 -6.37 -31.50
C ASN A 135 0.20 -6.27 -32.43
N ALA A 136 -0.83 -7.11 -32.19
CA ALA A 136 -2.05 -7.10 -33.00
C ALA A 136 -3.11 -6.11 -32.51
N GLY A 137 -3.05 -5.70 -31.23
CA GLY A 137 -4.08 -4.85 -30.62
C GLY A 137 -5.44 -5.56 -30.43
N GLU A 138 -5.49 -6.88 -30.62
CA GLU A 138 -6.68 -7.70 -30.45
C GLU A 138 -6.81 -8.23 -29.01
N ILE A 139 -8.03 -8.62 -28.64
CA ILE A 139 -8.33 -9.15 -27.31
C ILE A 139 -8.11 -10.67 -27.29
N VAL A 140 -7.10 -11.11 -26.56
CA VAL A 140 -6.59 -12.50 -26.56
C VAL A 140 -6.49 -13.03 -25.12
N ASN A 141 -6.51 -14.37 -24.96
CA ASN A 141 -6.23 -15.01 -23.68
C ASN A 141 -4.71 -15.03 -23.41
N MET A 142 -4.29 -14.36 -22.33
CA MET A 142 -2.88 -14.18 -21.95
C MET A 142 -2.20 -15.48 -21.53
N LYS A 143 -2.97 -16.46 -21.03
CA LYS A 143 -2.44 -17.78 -20.65
C LYS A 143 -1.96 -18.55 -21.88
N GLU A 144 -2.71 -18.47 -22.97
CA GLU A 144 -2.38 -19.14 -24.24
C GLU A 144 -1.20 -18.48 -24.93
N GLN A 145 -1.11 -17.14 -24.85
CA GLN A 145 0.00 -16.35 -25.36
C GLN A 145 1.28 -16.45 -24.48
N LYS A 146 1.23 -17.20 -23.37
CA LYS A 146 2.34 -17.40 -22.42
C LYS A 146 2.92 -16.09 -21.88
N ILE A 147 2.09 -15.07 -21.74
CA ILE A 147 2.49 -13.79 -21.16
C ILE A 147 2.23 -13.88 -19.65
N TRP A 148 3.31 -13.98 -18.88
CA TRP A 148 3.27 -14.10 -17.42
C TRP A 148 3.97 -12.92 -16.78
N ASP A 149 3.44 -12.47 -15.65
CA ASP A 149 4.03 -11.40 -14.84
C ASP A 149 4.30 -11.90 -13.42
N SER A 150 5.28 -11.29 -12.77
CA SER A 150 5.65 -11.62 -11.40
C SER A 150 4.62 -11.07 -10.43
N TYR A 151 3.99 -11.94 -9.64
CA TYR A 151 3.05 -11.55 -8.59
C TYR A 151 3.64 -10.47 -7.67
N ASN A 152 4.89 -10.64 -7.25
CA ASN A 152 5.56 -9.70 -6.35
C ASN A 152 5.68 -8.30 -6.94
N VAL A 153 5.92 -8.18 -8.25
CA VAL A 153 6.02 -6.89 -8.92
C VAL A 153 4.65 -6.22 -8.96
N LYS A 154 3.59 -6.92 -9.37
CA LYS A 154 2.23 -6.36 -9.40
C LYS A 154 1.73 -5.94 -8.02
N ALA A 155 1.88 -6.81 -7.01
CA ALA A 155 1.44 -6.53 -5.66
C ALA A 155 2.17 -5.32 -5.06
N GLN A 156 3.49 -5.23 -5.27
CA GLN A 156 4.28 -4.12 -4.78
C GLN A 156 3.93 -2.81 -5.49
N THR A 157 3.76 -2.82 -6.81
CA THR A 157 3.39 -1.64 -7.60
C THR A 157 2.07 -1.04 -7.11
N PHE A 158 1.05 -1.86 -6.91
CA PHE A 158 -0.25 -1.38 -6.42
C PHE A 158 -0.16 -0.82 -5.00
N LYS A 159 0.58 -1.52 -4.11
CA LYS A 159 0.78 -1.05 -2.75
C LYS A 159 1.45 0.33 -2.72
N THR A 160 2.56 0.48 -3.45
CA THR A 160 3.30 1.74 -3.48
C THR A 160 2.51 2.85 -4.16
N ALA A 161 1.78 2.56 -5.24
CA ALA A 161 0.94 3.57 -5.91
C ALA A 161 -0.14 4.13 -4.98
N ILE A 162 -0.84 3.27 -4.25
CA ILE A 162 -1.88 3.68 -3.29
C ILE A 162 -1.27 4.44 -2.11
N GLU A 163 -0.14 3.98 -1.58
CA GLU A 163 0.57 4.68 -0.49
C GLU A 163 0.96 6.11 -0.91
N VAL A 164 1.49 6.28 -2.13
CA VAL A 164 1.84 7.60 -2.67
C VAL A 164 0.59 8.46 -2.89
N ALA A 165 -0.48 7.90 -3.46
CA ALA A 165 -1.74 8.62 -3.64
C ALA A 165 -2.29 9.12 -2.30
N CYS A 166 -2.29 8.28 -1.26
CA CYS A 166 -2.69 8.67 0.09
C CYS A 166 -1.76 9.72 0.73
N VAL A 167 -0.47 9.73 0.40
CA VAL A 167 0.44 10.81 0.85
C VAL A 167 0.06 12.12 0.18
N LEU A 168 -0.16 12.12 -1.13
CA LEU A 168 -0.51 13.33 -1.88
C LEU A 168 -1.88 13.88 -1.47
N LEU A 169 -2.89 13.03 -1.35
CA LEU A 169 -4.25 13.43 -0.93
C LEU A 169 -4.32 13.97 0.51
N ARG A 170 -3.29 13.74 1.32
CA ARG A 170 -3.18 14.28 2.69
C ARG A 170 -2.54 15.67 2.75
N ILE A 171 -2.03 16.17 1.64
CA ILE A 171 -1.41 17.50 1.60
C ILE A 171 -2.54 18.51 1.39
N ASP A 172 -2.84 19.29 2.43
CA ASP A 172 -3.83 20.37 2.34
C ASP A 172 -3.21 21.67 1.77
N ASP A 173 -1.94 21.96 2.08
CA ASP A 173 -1.23 23.18 1.64
C ASP A 173 0.23 22.90 1.28
N ILE A 174 0.70 23.52 0.19
CA ILE A 174 2.12 23.50 -0.23
C ILE A 174 2.72 24.90 -0.02
N VAL A 175 3.69 25.02 0.88
CA VAL A 175 4.45 26.28 1.05
C VAL A 175 5.75 26.20 0.26
N SER A 176 5.86 26.99 -0.81
CA SER A 176 7.10 27.11 -1.59
C SER A 176 8.07 28.10 -0.94
N GLY A 177 9.22 27.60 -0.48
CA GLY A 177 10.30 28.43 0.07
C GLY A 177 11.16 29.04 -1.04
N ILE A 178 10.73 30.15 -1.64
CA ILE A 178 11.59 30.89 -2.58
C ILE A 178 12.70 31.58 -1.77
N LYS A 179 13.93 31.05 -1.81
CA LYS A 179 15.11 31.84 -1.44
C LYS A 179 15.32 32.89 -2.54
N LYS A 180 14.90 34.13 -2.30
CA LYS A 180 15.38 35.26 -3.11
C LYS A 180 16.91 35.25 -3.10
N LYS A 181 17.52 35.15 -4.27
CA LYS A 181 18.97 35.35 -4.43
C LYS A 181 19.22 36.83 -4.10
N GLN A 182 19.62 37.10 -2.85
CA GLN A 182 19.92 38.43 -2.38
C GLN A 182 21.14 38.92 -3.18
N ALA A 183 20.97 40.00 -3.96
CA ALA A 183 22.12 40.71 -4.50
C ALA A 183 22.98 41.19 -3.31
N PRO A 184 24.31 41.10 -3.40
CA PRO A 184 25.18 41.43 -2.28
C PRO A 184 25.06 42.94 -1.99
N GLY A 185 24.38 43.31 -0.89
CA GLY A 185 24.45 44.68 -0.38
C GLY A 185 23.20 45.34 0.19
N SER A 186 22.11 44.66 0.54
CA SER A 186 21.01 45.32 1.27
C SER A 186 20.51 44.51 2.46
N GLY A 187 20.60 45.13 3.65
CA GLY A 187 20.23 44.58 4.95
C GLY A 187 18.73 44.34 5.14
N PRO A 188 18.33 43.69 6.25
CA PRO A 188 17.00 43.11 6.37
C PRO A 188 15.97 44.15 6.83
N SER A 189 14.90 44.32 6.05
CA SER A 189 13.64 44.90 6.51
C SER A 189 12.52 43.87 6.31
N PRO A 190 11.67 43.60 7.31
CA PRO A 190 10.64 42.57 7.22
C PRO A 190 9.40 43.14 6.51
N SER A 191 9.17 42.76 5.25
CA SER A 191 7.89 43.01 4.58
C SER A 191 7.01 41.76 4.66
N LYS A 192 5.81 41.90 5.24
CA LYS A 192 4.78 40.85 5.39
C LYS A 192 4.52 40.10 4.09
N ALA A 193 4.34 38.78 4.21
CA ALA A 193 3.98 37.89 3.11
C ALA A 193 2.61 38.27 2.53
N LYS A 194 2.55 38.42 1.20
CA LYS A 194 1.31 38.55 0.43
C LYS A 194 0.97 37.15 -0.10
N ILE A 195 -0.25 36.68 0.14
CA ILE A 195 -0.78 35.46 -0.46
C ILE A 195 -1.19 35.83 -1.88
N GLU A 196 -0.61 35.16 -2.88
CA GLU A 196 -1.01 35.28 -4.29
C GLU A 196 -2.08 34.22 -4.56
N GLU A 197 -3.26 34.65 -5.02
CA GLU A 197 -4.32 33.75 -5.51
C GLU A 197 -3.90 33.19 -6.88
N GLU A 198 -4.11 31.88 -7.05
CA GLU A 198 -3.73 31.09 -8.22
C GLU A 198 -4.45 31.59 -9.49
N GLY A 199 -3.67 32.03 -10.48
CA GLY A 199 -4.13 32.26 -11.85
C GLY A 199 -3.99 30.99 -12.68
N GLU A 200 -5.07 30.64 -13.38
CA GLU A 200 -5.22 29.50 -14.29
C GLU A 200 -4.00 29.23 -15.16
N ALA A 201 -3.42 28.03 -15.01
CA ALA A 201 -2.34 27.52 -15.85
C ALA A 201 -2.91 26.82 -17.10
N ASP A 202 -3.48 27.59 -18.01
CA ASP A 202 -3.66 27.20 -19.40
C ASP A 202 -3.05 28.30 -20.26
N ASN A 203 -1.79 28.11 -20.70
CA ASN A 203 -1.18 28.66 -21.91
C ASN A 203 0.32 28.35 -21.91
N ASP A 204 0.68 27.10 -22.19
CA ASP A 204 2.06 26.78 -22.62
C ASP A 204 2.30 27.38 -24.01
N PRO A 205 3.30 28.26 -24.21
CA PRO A 205 3.66 28.72 -25.53
C PRO A 205 4.33 27.61 -26.33
N LEU A 206 3.71 27.27 -27.47
CA LEU A 206 4.23 26.41 -28.51
C LEU A 206 5.66 26.83 -28.89
N ILE A 207 6.62 25.91 -28.76
CA ILE A 207 7.99 26.08 -29.25
C ILE A 207 7.94 26.01 -30.79
N PRO A 208 8.40 27.02 -31.55
CA PRO A 208 8.51 26.92 -33.00
C PRO A 208 9.73 26.07 -33.41
N GLU A 209 9.58 25.38 -34.55
CA GLU A 209 10.42 24.29 -35.11
C GLU A 209 11.94 24.33 -34.88
#